data_AF-A0A7V5TN90-F1
#
_entry.id   AF-A0A7V5TN90-F1
#
_cell.length_a   1.000
_cell.length_b   1.000
_cell.length_c   1.000
_cell.angle_alpha   90.00
_cell.angle_beta   90.00
_cell.angle_gamma   90.00
#
_symmetry.space_group_name_H-M   'P 1'
#
loop_
_entity.id
_entity.type
_entity.pdbx_description
1 polymer ?
#
loop_
_entity_poly.entity_id
_entity_poly.type
_entity_poly.pdbx_seq_one_letter_code
_entity_poly.pdbx_strand_id
1 'polypeptide(L)'
;MRTKLTTILLILALLLTGSTSALADGIVIPDMPPVPDPIPLEDSWLTIRYHRVDVTIEGQVAVTHVEQEFVNEHEWEAEGTYIFPLPEGAAVSKFTMWVDGQPIEGKILSADEARAICEDTVRRRR
;
A
#
# COMPACT_ATOMS: atom_id res chain seq x y z
N MET A 1 20.62 6.33 44.41
CA MET A 1 20.53 7.03 43.10
C MET A 1 20.90 6.15 41.92
N ARG A 2 22.03 5.42 41.93
CA ARG A 2 22.48 4.56 40.79
C ARG A 2 21.45 3.50 40.35
N THR A 3 20.77 2.83 41.28
CA THR A 3 19.79 1.77 40.98
C THR A 3 18.52 2.27 40.29
N LYS A 4 18.01 3.46 40.64
CA LYS A 4 16.83 4.05 39.98
C LYS A 4 17.15 4.48 38.54
N LEU A 5 18.37 4.99 38.32
CA LEU A 5 18.83 5.42 37.00
C LEU A 5 18.97 4.22 36.06
N THR A 6 19.49 3.09 36.54
CA THR A 6 19.57 1.86 35.75
C THR A 6 18.20 1.28 35.41
N THR A 7 17.21 1.35 36.30
CA THR A 7 15.84 0.88 36.00
C THR A 7 15.17 1.74 34.94
N ILE A 8 15.33 3.07 35.01
CA ILE A 8 14.80 3.98 34.00
C ILE A 8 15.45 3.73 32.63
N LEU A 9 16.77 3.53 32.58
CA LEU A 9 17.48 3.19 31.34
C LEU A 9 17.01 1.86 30.75
N LEU A 10 16.72 0.85 31.59
CA LEU A 10 16.20 -0.44 31.15
C LEU A 10 14.78 -0.33 30.58
N ILE A 11 13.90 0.44 31.22
CA ILE A 11 12.54 0.69 30.71
C ILE A 11 12.60 1.46 29.38
N LEU A 12 13.46 2.46 29.27
CA LEU A 12 13.63 3.24 28.05
C LEU A 12 14.20 2.37 26.91
N ALA A 13 15.19 1.52 27.20
CA ALA A 13 15.73 0.58 26.23
C ALA A 13 14.68 -0.44 25.76
N LEU A 14 13.81 -0.92 26.65
CA LEU A 14 12.73 -1.85 26.32
C LEU A 14 11.64 -1.17 25.45
N LEU A 15 11.33 0.11 25.71
CA LEU A 15 10.39 0.90 24.90
C LEU A 15 10.92 1.16 23.48
N LEU A 16 12.23 1.35 23.33
CA LEU A 16 12.87 1.57 22.03
C LEU A 16 12.92 0.30 21.16
N THR A 17 12.84 -0.89 21.76
CA THR A 17 12.81 -2.17 21.02
C THR A 17 11.44 -2.55 20.45
N GLY A 18 10.37 -1.83 20.82
CA GLY A 18 8.99 -2.11 20.38
C GLY A 18 8.59 -1.49 19.04
N SER A 19 9.47 -0.73 18.39
CA SER A 19 9.19 -0.13 17.08
C SER A 19 9.37 -1.19 15.98
N THR A 20 8.38 -2.07 15.80
CA THR A 20 8.32 -2.88 14.60
C THR A 20 8.01 -1.98 13.41
N SER A 21 8.92 -1.89 12.45
CA SER A 21 8.66 -1.22 11.17
C SER A 21 7.40 -1.83 10.55
N ALA A 22 6.39 -1.02 10.29
CA ALA A 22 5.27 -1.45 9.46
C ALA A 22 5.78 -1.62 8.03
N LEU A 23 5.73 -2.84 7.50
CA LEU A 23 5.90 -3.08 6.07
C LEU A 23 4.63 -2.58 5.40
N ALA A 24 4.59 -1.30 5.08
CA ALA A 24 3.45 -0.63 4.46
C ALA A 24 3.79 -0.15 3.04
N ASP A 25 4.62 -0.92 2.33
CA ASP A 25 4.90 -0.66 0.92
C ASP A 25 3.79 -1.30 0.07
N GLY A 26 2.99 -0.46 -0.57
CA GLY A 26 2.10 -0.88 -1.64
C GLY A 26 2.87 -1.21 -2.90
N ILE A 27 2.50 -2.28 -3.58
CA ILE A 27 3.10 -2.70 -4.85
C ILE A 27 2.02 -2.89 -5.91
N VAL A 28 2.31 -2.50 -7.15
CA VAL A 28 1.50 -2.90 -8.30
C VAL A 28 2.08 -4.19 -8.85
N ILE A 29 1.26 -5.23 -8.90
CA ILE A 29 1.57 -6.49 -9.59
C ILE A 29 0.97 -6.40 -11.00
N PRO A 30 1.79 -6.26 -12.05
CA PRO A 30 1.31 -6.18 -13.42
C PRO A 30 0.69 -7.51 -13.85
N ASP A 31 -0.47 -7.45 -14.49
CA ASP A 31 -1.05 -8.57 -15.21
C ASP A 31 -0.28 -8.75 -16.53
N MET A 32 0.07 -10.00 -16.85
CA MET A 32 0.79 -10.28 -18.09
C MET A 32 -0.15 -10.06 -19.29
N PRO A 33 0.18 -9.17 -20.25
CA PRO A 33 -0.64 -9.00 -21.43
C PRO A 33 -0.68 -10.31 -22.25
N PRO A 34 -1.81 -10.61 -22.92
CA PRO A 34 -1.94 -11.79 -23.78
C PRO A 34 -1.18 -11.56 -25.10
N VAL A 35 0.15 -11.55 -25.05
CA VAL A 35 1.02 -11.47 -26.24
C VAL A 35 1.52 -12.86 -26.65
N PRO A 36 1.77 -13.10 -27.96
CA PRO A 36 2.25 -14.39 -28.46
C PRO A 36 3.58 -14.84 -27.84
N ASP A 37 4.42 -13.88 -27.46
CA ASP A 37 5.70 -14.09 -26.82
C ASP A 37 5.67 -13.49 -25.40
N PRO A 38 6.07 -14.23 -24.35
CA PRO A 38 6.07 -13.71 -22.99
C PRO A 38 7.07 -12.55 -22.86
N ILE A 39 6.57 -11.40 -22.41
CA ILE A 39 7.42 -10.26 -22.02
C ILE A 39 8.27 -10.72 -20.81
N PRO A 40 9.60 -10.52 -20.82
CA PRO A 40 10.43 -10.76 -19.64
C PRO A 40 9.87 -10.02 -18.42
N LEU A 41 9.91 -10.64 -17.23
CA LEU A 41 9.37 -10.04 -16.00
C LEU A 41 10.07 -8.70 -15.64
N GLU A 42 11.32 -8.58 -16.07
CA GLU A 42 12.14 -7.38 -15.99
C GLU A 42 11.68 -6.23 -16.88
N ASP A 43 10.75 -6.48 -17.81
CA ASP A 43 10.16 -5.48 -18.68
C ASP A 43 8.68 -5.22 -18.35
N SER A 44 8.13 -5.78 -17.25
CA SER A 44 6.72 -5.60 -16.88
C SER A 44 6.49 -4.68 -15.66
N TRP A 45 7.53 -4.33 -14.91
CA TRP A 45 7.40 -3.54 -13.68
C TRP A 45 7.13 -2.05 -13.96
N LEU A 46 6.50 -1.40 -12.98
CA LEU A 46 6.31 0.05 -12.96
C LEU A 46 7.36 0.70 -12.08
N THR A 47 7.91 1.83 -12.53
CA THR A 47 8.89 2.60 -11.76
C THR A 47 8.18 3.32 -10.62
N ILE A 48 8.63 3.13 -9.37
CA ILE A 48 8.14 3.89 -8.22
C ILE A 48 8.92 5.21 -8.16
N ARG A 49 8.28 6.33 -8.50
CA ARG A 49 8.94 7.65 -8.44
C ARG A 49 9.18 8.09 -7.01
N TYR A 50 8.19 7.91 -6.15
CA TYR A 50 8.33 8.13 -4.71
C TYR A 50 7.37 7.27 -3.91
N HIS A 51 7.74 7.06 -2.66
CA HIS A 51 6.92 6.49 -1.59
C HIS A 51 7.11 7.38 -0.36
N ARG A 52 6.05 8.05 0.09
CA ARG A 52 6.07 8.94 1.26
C ARG A 52 5.09 8.43 2.29
N VAL A 53 5.55 8.36 3.54
CA VAL A 53 4.75 7.94 4.69
C VAL A 53 4.79 9.03 5.74
N ASP A 54 3.61 9.54 6.08
CA ASP A 54 3.42 10.51 7.14
C ASP A 54 2.59 9.87 8.26
N VAL A 55 3.17 9.80 9.46
CA VAL A 55 2.51 9.18 10.62
C VAL A 55 2.27 10.25 11.69
N THR A 56 1.01 10.41 12.08
CA THR A 56 0.61 11.27 13.20
C THR A 56 0.06 10.40 14.33
N ILE A 57 0.55 10.60 15.55
CA ILE A 57 0.12 9.84 16.73
C ILE A 57 -0.50 10.79 17.74
N GLU A 58 -1.79 10.61 18.01
CA GLU A 58 -2.56 11.37 18.99
C GLU A 58 -3.37 10.43 19.87
N GLY A 59 -3.24 10.53 21.19
CA GLY A 59 -4.10 9.79 22.11
C GLY A 59 -4.13 8.27 21.89
N GLN A 60 -2.95 7.65 21.68
CA GLN A 60 -2.78 6.22 21.35
C GLN A 60 -3.36 5.77 19.99
N VAL A 61 -3.82 6.70 19.16
CA VAL A 61 -4.25 6.43 17.78
C VAL A 61 -3.15 6.89 16.83
N ALA A 62 -2.77 6.01 15.90
CA ALA A 62 -1.86 6.35 14.81
C ALA A 62 -2.64 6.52 13.51
N VAL A 63 -2.54 7.69 12.90
CA VAL A 63 -3.06 7.97 11.55
C VAL A 63 -1.87 7.98 10.60
N THR A 64 -1.91 7.11 9.60
CA THR A 64 -0.86 6.99 8.58
C THR A 64 -1.41 7.44 7.24
N HIS A 65 -0.73 8.39 6.61
CA HIS A 65 -0.99 8.83 5.24
C HIS A 65 0.15 8.32 4.35
N VAL A 66 -0.21 7.56 3.31
CA VAL A 66 0.75 6.99 2.36
C VAL A 66 0.48 7.59 0.98
N GLU A 67 1.52 8.18 0.39
CA GLU A 67 1.51 8.68 -0.98
C GLU A 67 2.53 7.92 -1.82
N GLN A 68 2.08 7.29 -2.91
CA GLN A 68 2.93 6.56 -3.84
C GLN A 68 2.65 7.00 -5.27
N GLU A 69 3.71 7.21 -6.04
CA GLU A 69 3.61 7.51 -7.47
C GLU A 69 4.29 6.40 -8.27
N PHE A 70 3.51 5.77 -9.14
CA PHE A 70 3.96 4.77 -10.10
C PHE A 70 4.00 5.41 -11.49
N VAL A 71 5.06 5.13 -12.24
CA VAL A 71 5.25 5.61 -13.61
C VAL A 71 5.31 4.40 -14.53
N ASN A 72 4.41 4.38 -15.51
CA ASN A 72 4.52 3.47 -16.64
C ASN A 72 5.46 4.08 -17.68
N GLU A 73 6.67 3.54 -17.79
CA GLU A 73 7.68 3.99 -18.77
C GLU A 73 7.60 3.21 -20.09
N HIS A 74 6.67 2.25 -20.18
CA HIS A 74 6.48 1.41 -21.36
C HIS A 74 5.62 2.09 -22.42
N GLU A 75 5.75 1.63 -23.68
CA GLU A 75 4.92 2.10 -24.80
C GLU A 75 3.53 1.44 -24.88
N TRP A 76 3.18 0.60 -23.88
CA TRP A 76 1.93 -0.15 -23.81
C TRP A 76 1.19 0.09 -22.48
N GLU A 77 -0.13 -0.15 -22.48
CA GLU A 77 -0.96 0.00 -21.29
C GLU A 77 -0.70 -1.12 -20.28
N ALA A 78 -0.19 -0.76 -19.11
CA ALA A 78 -0.01 -1.70 -18.01
C ALA A 78 -1.31 -1.88 -17.21
N GLU A 79 -1.83 -3.10 -17.20
CA GLU A 79 -2.90 -3.53 -16.30
C GLU A 79 -2.26 -4.25 -15.11
N GLY A 80 -2.86 -4.14 -13.92
CA GLY A 80 -2.34 -4.82 -12.75
C GLY A 80 -3.13 -4.57 -11.47
N THR A 81 -2.77 -5.33 -10.44
CA THR A 81 -3.39 -5.26 -9.12
C THR A 81 -2.49 -4.50 -8.14
N TYR A 82 -2.99 -3.41 -7.58
CA TYR A 82 -2.35 -2.73 -6.46
C TYR A 82 -2.66 -3.47 -5.14
N ILE A 83 -1.61 -3.92 -4.45
CA ILE A 83 -1.70 -4.61 -3.17
C ILE A 83 -1.05 -3.75 -2.09
N PHE A 84 -1.80 -3.51 -1.02
CA PHE A 84 -1.31 -2.81 0.17
C PHE A 84 -1.53 -3.66 1.42
N PRO A 85 -0.46 -4.14 2.09
CA PRO A 85 -0.60 -4.92 3.31
C PRO A 85 -1.06 -4.03 4.48
N LEU A 86 -2.05 -4.50 5.23
CA LEU A 86 -2.52 -3.83 6.44
C LEU A 86 -2.05 -4.57 7.68
N PRO A 87 -1.48 -3.88 8.69
CA PRO A 87 -1.16 -4.48 9.96
C PRO A 87 -2.44 -4.87 10.72
N GLU A 88 -2.32 -5.81 11.65
CA GLU A 88 -3.42 -6.22 12.50
C GLU A 88 -3.99 -5.02 13.28
N GLY A 89 -5.31 -4.87 13.29
CA GLY A 89 -6.00 -3.78 13.98
C GLY A 89 -6.01 -2.44 13.22
N ALA A 90 -5.38 -2.33 12.05
CA ALA A 90 -5.51 -1.16 11.18
C ALA A 90 -6.68 -1.31 10.20
N ALA A 91 -7.24 -0.18 9.80
CA ALA A 91 -8.28 -0.10 8.78
C ALA A 91 -8.00 1.06 7.83
N VAL A 92 -8.32 0.88 6.55
CA VAL A 92 -8.26 1.96 5.55
C VAL A 92 -9.48 2.85 5.75
N SER A 93 -9.26 4.15 5.92
CA SER A 93 -10.32 5.15 6.05
C SER A 93 -10.62 5.87 4.74
N LYS A 94 -9.64 5.99 3.85
CA LYS A 94 -9.75 6.65 2.54
C LYS A 94 -8.77 6.04 1.54
N PHE A 95 -9.19 5.91 0.29
CA PHE A 95 -8.31 5.60 -0.84
C PHE A 95 -8.67 6.48 -2.03
N THR A 96 -7.66 7.10 -2.63
CA THR A 96 -7.82 7.93 -3.84
C THR A 96 -6.64 7.62 -4.74
N MET A 97 -6.93 7.34 -6.01
CA MET A 97 -5.92 7.14 -7.03
C MET A 97 -5.94 8.34 -7.97
N TRP A 98 -4.79 8.82 -8.41
CA TRP A 98 -4.71 9.86 -9.42
C TRP A 98 -4.10 9.27 -10.68
N VAL A 99 -4.80 9.41 -11.80
CA VAL A 99 -4.32 8.98 -13.13
C VAL A 99 -4.23 10.22 -14.00
N ASP A 100 -3.03 10.54 -14.47
CA ASP A 100 -2.75 11.75 -15.27
C ASP A 100 -3.30 13.04 -14.64
N GLY A 101 -3.17 13.15 -13.32
CA GLY A 101 -3.65 14.29 -12.53
C GLY A 101 -5.15 14.31 -12.26
N GLN A 102 -5.93 13.35 -12.77
CA GLN A 102 -7.35 13.24 -12.51
C GLN A 102 -7.62 12.30 -11.32
N PRO A 103 -8.37 12.74 -10.29
CA PRO A 103 -8.69 11.90 -9.15
C PRO A 103 -9.75 10.86 -9.50
N ILE A 104 -9.49 9.62 -9.09
CA ILE A 104 -10.40 8.49 -9.12
C ILE A 104 -10.61 8.05 -7.67
N GLU A 105 -11.79 8.38 -7.13
CA GLU A 105 -12.12 8.01 -5.76
C GLU A 105 -12.48 6.52 -5.69
N GLY A 106 -11.73 5.78 -4.87
CA GLY A 106 -12.07 4.41 -4.54
C GLY A 106 -13.22 4.37 -3.53
N LYS A 107 -14.18 3.47 -3.75
CA LYS A 107 -15.17 3.15 -2.73
C LYS A 107 -14.62 2.02 -1.87
N ILE A 108 -14.52 2.26 -0.57
CA ILE A 108 -14.22 1.22 0.41
C ILE A 108 -15.52 0.45 0.63
N LEU A 109 -15.49 -0.83 0.28
CA LEU A 109 -16.61 -1.75 0.38
C LEU A 109 -16.24 -2.92 1.28
N SER A 110 -17.23 -3.67 1.74
CA SER A 110 -16.96 -4.97 2.33
C SER A 110 -16.35 -5.92 1.28
N ALA A 111 -15.58 -6.92 1.72
CA ALA A 111 -14.92 -7.86 0.83
C ALA A 111 -15.90 -8.59 -0.10
N ASP A 112 -17.06 -9.00 0.41
CA ASP A 112 -18.09 -9.68 -0.37
C ASP A 112 -18.72 -8.77 -1.44
N GLU A 113 -19.00 -7.50 -1.09
CA GLU A 113 -19.52 -6.52 -2.05
C GLU A 113 -18.50 -6.20 -3.15
N ALA A 114 -17.24 -5.96 -2.77
CA ALA A 114 -16.16 -5.68 -3.73
C ALA A 114 -15.99 -6.82 -4.74
N ARG A 115 -16.01 -8.07 -4.26
CA ARG A 115 -15.89 -9.26 -5.10
C ARG A 115 -17.06 -9.39 -6.07
N ALA A 116 -18.29 -9.21 -5.61
CA ALA A 116 -19.47 -9.29 -6.46
C ALA A 116 -19.45 -8.25 -7.61
N ILE A 117 -19.03 -7.01 -7.33
CA ILE A 117 -18.94 -5.94 -8.35
C ILE A 117 -17.84 -6.23 -9.38
N CYS A 118 -16.69 -6.73 -8.93
CA CYS A 118 -15.58 -7.09 -9.82
C CYS A 118 -15.99 -8.23 -10.77
N GLU A 119 -16.54 -9.32 -10.23
CA GLU A 119 -16.99 -10.48 -11.02
C GLU A 119 -18.07 -10.11 -12.06
N ASP A 120 -18.99 -9.19 -11.73
CA ASP A 120 -19.99 -8.67 -12.67
C ASP A 120 -19.36 -7.83 -13.80
N THR A 121 -18.41 -6.97 -13.47
CA THR A 121 -17.73 -6.11 -14.46
C THR A 121 -16.89 -6.94 -15.44
N VAL A 122 -16.13 -7.91 -14.94
CA VAL A 122 -15.34 -8.84 -15.78
C VAL A 122 -16.26 -9.63 -16.72
N ARG A 123 -17.42 -10.09 -16.23
CA ARG A 123 -18.39 -10.82 -17.03
C ARG A 123 -18.96 -9.99 -18.17
N ARG A 124 -19.22 -8.70 -17.95
CA ARG A 124 -19.74 -7.78 -18.97
C ARG A 124 -18.71 -7.37 -20.03
N ARG A 125 -17.42 -7.52 -19.73
CA ARG A 125 -16.31 -7.20 -20.66
C ARG A 125 -15.89 -8.38 -21.54
N ARG A 126 -16.42 -9.59 -21.28
CA ARG A 126 -16.31 -10.76 -22.17
C ARG A 126 -17.49 -10.81 -23.13
#